data_AF-A0A4Y9RM32-F1
#
_entry.id   AF-A0A4Y9RM32-F1
#
_cell.length_a   1.000
_cell.length_b   1.000
_cell.length_c   1.000
_cell.angle_alpha   90.00
_cell.angle_beta   90.00
_cell.angle_gamma   90.00
#
_symmetry.space_group_name_H-M   'P 1'
#
loop_
_entity.id
_entity.type
_entity.pdbx_description
1 polymer ?
#
loop_
_entity_poly.entity_id
_entity_poly.type
_entity_poly.pdbx_seq_one_letter_code
_entity_poly.pdbx_strand_id
1 'polypeptide(L)'
;MRAIIAVALGGAFVLSACTTPEQRAAYQESNAQRLVVEYGPACDKLGYQQGSDAWRNCILQLSTKDDLRYANTSYGPPYWGPRWRRW
;
A
#
# COMPACT_ATOMS: atom_id res chain seq x y z
N MET A 1 38.14 -25.23 6.36
CA MET A 1 36.72 -25.57 6.17
C MET A 1 35.79 -24.89 7.20
N ARG A 2 36.08 -24.93 8.51
CA ARG A 2 35.25 -24.26 9.54
C ARG A 2 35.14 -22.72 9.42
N ALA A 3 36.20 -22.06 8.92
CA ALA A 3 36.21 -20.60 8.74
C ALA A 3 35.34 -20.09 7.58
N ILE A 4 35.08 -20.93 6.57
CA ILE A 4 34.28 -20.55 5.38
C ILE A 4 32.79 -20.46 5.75
N ILE A 5 32.33 -21.33 6.66
CA ILE A 5 30.95 -21.37 7.13
C ILE A 5 30.63 -20.10 7.96
N ALA A 6 31.58 -19.58 8.73
CA ALA A 6 31.41 -18.38 9.54
C ALA A 6 31.26 -17.09 8.69
N VAL A 7 31.98 -17.00 7.56
CA VAL A 7 31.88 -15.85 6.63
C VAL A 7 30.56 -15.91 5.84
N ALA A 8 30.11 -17.10 5.47
CA ALA A 8 28.83 -17.28 4.76
C ALA A 8 27.60 -16.95 5.65
N LEU A 9 27.66 -17.25 6.95
CA LEU A 9 26.58 -16.92 7.90
C LEU A 9 26.54 -15.41 8.26
N GLY A 10 27.68 -14.71 8.25
CA GLY A 10 27.74 -13.27 8.49
C GLY A 10 27.27 -12.41 7.32
N GLY A 11 27.46 -12.87 6.07
CA GLY A 11 27.05 -12.14 4.86
C GLY A 11 25.53 -12.14 4.60
N ALA A 12 24.81 -13.16 5.09
CA ALA A 12 23.37 -13.28 4.85
C ALA A 12 22.53 -12.19 5.57
N PHE A 13 23.03 -11.64 6.69
CA PHE A 13 22.31 -10.61 7.45
C PHE A 13 22.44 -9.19 6.87
N VAL A 14 23.44 -8.93 6.01
CA VAL A 14 23.65 -7.59 5.42
C VAL A 14 22.74 -7.37 4.18
N LEU A 15 22.25 -8.45 3.57
CA LEU A 15 21.39 -8.37 2.39
C LEU A 15 19.94 -7.99 2.70
N SER A 16 19.46 -8.20 3.93
CA SER A 16 18.10 -7.78 4.35
C SER A 16 17.98 -6.29 4.66
N ALA A 17 19.08 -5.54 4.68
CA ALA A 17 19.08 -4.08 4.85
C ALA A 17 19.00 -3.29 3.52
N CYS A 18 18.98 -3.98 2.38
CA CYS A 18 18.95 -3.37 1.04
C CYS A 18 17.52 -3.01 0.55
N THR A 19 16.61 -2.56 1.42
CA THR A 19 15.47 -1.75 0.94
C THR A 19 16.01 -0.36 0.61
N THR A 20 16.72 -0.28 -0.52
CA THR A 20 17.38 0.93 -0.95
C THR A 20 16.37 2.01 -1.30
N PRO A 21 16.71 3.30 -1.14
CA PRO A 21 15.81 4.41 -1.46
C PRO A 21 15.31 4.35 -2.92
N GLU A 22 16.12 3.83 -3.86
CA GLU A 22 15.68 3.66 -5.24
C GLU A 22 14.53 2.64 -5.38
N GLN A 23 14.53 1.55 -4.61
CA GLN A 23 13.45 0.56 -4.65
C GLN A 23 12.13 1.12 -4.11
N ARG A 24 12.20 1.98 -3.07
CA ARG A 24 11.00 2.67 -2.57
C ARG A 24 10.46 3.66 -3.58
N ALA A 25 11.31 4.44 -4.24
CA ALA A 25 10.88 5.37 -5.28
C ALA A 25 10.19 4.64 -6.44
N ALA A 26 10.80 3.57 -6.97
CA ALA A 26 10.24 2.76 -8.04
C ALA A 26 8.89 2.11 -7.64
N TYR A 27 8.78 1.64 -6.39
CA TYR A 27 7.52 1.10 -5.87
C TYR A 27 6.41 2.17 -5.84
N GLN A 28 6.72 3.38 -5.38
CA GLN A 28 5.74 4.47 -5.32
C GLN A 28 5.32 4.96 -6.71
N GLU A 29 6.24 5.02 -7.66
CA GLU A 29 5.93 5.36 -9.06
C GLU A 29 4.96 4.34 -9.68
N SER A 30 5.20 3.05 -9.44
CA SER A 30 4.31 1.99 -9.94
C SER A 30 2.91 2.07 -9.34
N ASN A 31 2.80 2.42 -8.05
CA ASN A 31 1.51 2.62 -7.40
C ASN A 31 0.77 3.83 -7.98
N ALA A 32 1.47 4.95 -8.17
CA ALA A 32 0.87 6.15 -8.77
C ALA A 32 0.31 5.86 -10.18
N GLN A 33 1.04 5.11 -11.01
CA GLN A 33 0.59 4.71 -12.34
C GLN A 33 -0.69 3.87 -12.27
N ARG A 34 -0.77 2.92 -11.33
CA ARG A 34 -1.98 2.11 -11.13
C ARG A 34 -3.19 2.96 -10.76
N LEU A 35 -3.02 3.89 -9.81
CA LEU A 35 -4.10 4.78 -9.38
C LEU A 35 -4.62 5.66 -10.53
N VAL A 36 -3.73 6.13 -11.40
CA VAL A 36 -4.11 6.88 -12.60
C VAL A 36 -4.96 6.05 -13.55
N VAL A 37 -4.58 4.79 -13.81
CA VAL A 37 -5.36 3.90 -14.70
C VAL A 37 -6.73 3.57 -14.09
N GLU A 38 -6.78 3.33 -12.79
CA GLU A 38 -8.00 2.91 -12.08
C GLU A 38 -8.99 4.06 -11.84
N TYR A 39 -8.52 5.19 -11.32
CA TYR A 39 -9.37 6.30 -10.90
C TYR A 39 -9.37 7.50 -11.87
N GLY A 40 -8.35 7.62 -12.72
CA GLY A 40 -8.23 8.71 -13.71
C GLY A 40 -9.46 8.87 -14.60
N PRO A 41 -10.00 7.79 -15.22
CA PRO A 41 -11.20 7.89 -16.05
C PRO A 41 -12.45 8.40 -15.30
N ALA A 42 -12.54 8.17 -13.99
CA ALA A 42 -13.63 8.71 -13.19
C ALA A 42 -13.45 10.23 -12.98
N CYS A 43 -12.23 10.68 -12.70
CA CYS A 43 -11.91 12.10 -12.57
C CYS A 43 -12.06 12.86 -13.90
N ASP A 44 -11.74 12.23 -15.03
CA ASP A 44 -11.96 12.79 -16.36
C ASP A 44 -13.47 13.02 -16.62
N LYS A 45 -14.30 12.03 -16.27
CA LYS A 45 -15.77 12.14 -16.38
C LYS A 45 -16.38 13.19 -15.44
N LEU A 46 -15.71 13.48 -14.32
CA LEU A 46 -16.08 14.56 -13.41
C LEU A 46 -15.66 15.95 -13.92
N GLY A 47 -14.95 16.02 -15.06
CA GLY A 47 -14.56 17.27 -15.71
C GLY A 47 -13.23 17.85 -15.20
N TYR A 48 -12.46 17.11 -14.42
CA TYR A 48 -11.13 17.55 -14.04
C TYR A 48 -10.16 17.45 -15.21
N GLN A 49 -9.36 18.50 -15.45
CA GLN A 49 -8.36 18.48 -16.51
C GLN A 49 -7.22 17.50 -16.17
N GLN A 50 -6.96 16.55 -17.06
CA GLN A 50 -5.90 15.57 -16.90
C GLN A 50 -4.54 16.23 -16.61
N GLY A 51 -3.80 15.70 -15.62
CA GLY A 51 -2.51 16.24 -15.19
C GLY A 51 -2.56 17.46 -14.26
N SER A 52 -3.72 18.13 -14.14
CA SER A 52 -3.89 19.23 -13.17
C SER A 52 -3.79 18.74 -11.73
N ASP A 53 -3.48 19.66 -10.80
CA ASP A 53 -3.45 19.33 -9.36
C ASP A 53 -4.83 18.89 -8.87
N ALA A 54 -5.91 19.48 -9.39
CA ALA A 54 -7.28 19.10 -9.05
C ALA A 54 -7.60 17.66 -9.47
N TRP A 55 -7.15 17.25 -10.66
CA TRP A 55 -7.30 15.88 -11.15
C TRP A 55 -6.50 14.87 -10.31
N ARG A 56 -5.25 15.20 -9.96
CA ARG A 56 -4.42 14.37 -9.07
C ARG A 56 -5.04 14.24 -7.68
N ASN A 57 -5.60 15.31 -7.13
CA ASN A 57 -6.30 15.28 -5.85
C ASN A 57 -7.57 14.40 -5.92
N CYS A 58 -8.35 14.51 -6.98
CA CYS A 58 -9.51 13.63 -7.21
C CYS A 58 -9.13 12.14 -7.16
N ILE A 59 -8.05 11.74 -7.84
CA ILE A 59 -7.55 10.36 -7.83
C ILE A 59 -7.21 9.91 -6.40
N LEU A 60 -6.45 10.73 -5.66
CA LEU A 60 -6.05 10.41 -4.28
C LEU A 60 -7.23 10.29 -3.32
N GLN A 61 -8.26 11.14 -3.48
CA GLN A 61 -9.48 11.06 -2.67
C GLN A 61 -10.29 9.80 -2.97
N LEU A 62 -10.40 9.43 -4.25
CA LEU A 62 -11.10 8.22 -4.67
C LEU A 62 -10.40 6.97 -4.14
N SER A 63 -9.07 6.89 -4.27
CA SER A 63 -8.30 5.74 -3.76
C SER A 63 -8.41 5.63 -2.25
N THR A 64 -8.25 6.74 -1.52
CA THR A 64 -8.38 6.75 -0.06
C THR A 64 -9.76 6.30 0.39
N LYS A 65 -10.82 6.73 -0.30
CA LYS A 65 -12.19 6.30 0.00
C LYS A 65 -12.37 4.80 -0.19
N ASP A 66 -11.74 4.24 -1.21
CA ASP A 66 -11.81 2.80 -1.50
C ASP A 66 -11.03 1.98 -0.47
N ASP A 67 -9.82 2.41 -0.14
CA ASP A 67 -9.00 1.82 0.93
C ASP A 67 -9.75 1.79 2.27
N LEU A 68 -10.46 2.88 2.61
CA LEU A 68 -11.27 2.95 3.82
C LEU A 68 -12.47 1.99 3.79
N ARG A 69 -13.08 1.76 2.62
CA ARG A 69 -14.16 0.77 2.46
C ARG A 69 -13.66 -0.65 2.66
N TYR A 70 -12.49 -0.97 2.10
CA TYR A 70 -11.85 -2.26 2.31
C TYR A 70 -11.44 -2.45 3.78
N ALA A 71 -10.82 -1.43 4.39
CA ALA A 71 -10.43 -1.47 5.79
C ALA A 71 -11.65 -1.68 6.70
N ASN A 72 -12.75 -0.98 6.46
CA ASN A 72 -13.99 -1.13 7.22
C ASN A 72 -14.59 -2.55 7.06
N THR A 73 -14.58 -3.09 5.84
CA THR A 73 -15.09 -4.45 5.56
C THR A 73 -14.23 -5.55 6.18
N SER A 74 -12.92 -5.31 6.32
CA SER A 74 -11.99 -6.26 6.93
C SER A 74 -12.19 -6.41 8.44
N TYR A 75 -12.86 -5.45 9.10
CA TYR A 75 -13.40 -5.61 10.46
C TYR A 75 -14.79 -6.26 10.38
N GLY A 76 -14.84 -7.52 9.94
CA GLY A 76 -16.03 -8.35 10.08
C GLY A 76 -16.49 -8.44 11.55
N PRO A 77 -17.77 -8.73 11.83
CA PRO A 77 -18.29 -8.82 13.19
C PRO A 77 -17.40 -9.77 14.01
N PRO A 78 -16.96 -9.39 15.22
CA PRO A 78 -16.19 -10.30 16.03
C PRO A 78 -17.10 -11.49 16.30
N TYR A 79 -16.75 -12.64 15.72
CA TYR A 79 -17.29 -13.96 16.08
C TYR A 79 -16.97 -14.34 17.54
N TRP A 80 -16.45 -13.39 18.31
CA TRP A 80 -16.24 -13.38 19.75
C TRP A 80 -17.00 -12.18 20.35
N GLY A 81 -18.33 -12.28 20.39
CA GLY A 81 -19.14 -11.33 21.17
C GLY A 81 -18.76 -11.36 22.66
N PRO A 82 -18.89 -10.26 23.43
CA PRO A 82 -18.55 -10.26 24.85
C PRO A 82 -19.47 -11.22 25.63
N ARG A 83 -18.89 -12.33 26.13
CA ARG A 83 -19.54 -13.35 26.95
C ARG A 83 -20.08 -12.88 28.32
N TRP A 84 -20.01 -11.57 28.60
CA TRP A 84 -20.31 -10.98 29.91
C TRP A 84 -21.69 -10.35 30.03
N ARG A 85 -22.49 -10.33 28.94
CA ARG A 85 -23.88 -9.84 28.94
C ARG A 85 -24.89 -10.99 29.10
N ARG A 86 -24.65 -11.87 30.07
CA ARG A 86 -25.59 -12.93 30.47
C ARG A 86 -25.63 -13.00 31.99
N TRP A 87 -26.18 -11.96 32.63
CA TRP A 87 -26.75 -11.98 33.98
C TRP A 87 -27.80 -10.87 34.03
#